data_AF-A0AA38GGB8-F1
#
_entry.id   AF-A0AA38GGB8-F1
#
_cell.length_a   1.000
_cell.length_b   1.000
_cell.length_c   1.000
_cell.angle_alpha   90.00
_cell.angle_beta   90.00
_cell.angle_gamma   90.00
#
_symmetry.space_group_name_H-M   'P 1'
#
loop_
_entity.id
_entity.type
_entity.pdbx_description
1 polymer ?
#
loop_
_entity_poly.entity_id
_entity_poly.type
_entity_poly.pdbx_seq_one_letter_code
_entity_poly.pdbx_strand_id
1 'polypeptide(L)'
;LSEKDVYISFLPLAHIFDRVIEEYFISKSASIGFWRGDVKLLVEDIGELKPTVFCGVPRVFDRIYSGLNQKISAGGFLSKKVFEFAYKYKLNNMRKGWKHDKAAPIFDKIVFSKVKQGLGG
;
A
#
# COMPACT_ATOMS: atom_id res chain seq x y z
N LEU A 1 -15.35 0.95 -7.99
CA LEU A 1 -15.73 1.10 -6.57
C LEU A 1 -17.07 0.44 -6.35
N SER A 2 -17.20 -0.36 -5.31
CA SER A 2 -18.42 -1.06 -4.88
C SER A 2 -18.57 -0.97 -3.36
N GLU A 3 -19.69 -1.43 -2.82
CA GLU A 3 -19.97 -1.45 -1.37
C GLU A 3 -18.94 -2.28 -0.56
N LYS A 4 -18.19 -3.16 -1.24
CA LYS A 4 -17.12 -3.98 -0.64
C LYS A 4 -15.81 -3.23 -0.50
N ASP A 5 -15.70 -2.03 -1.06
CA ASP A 5 -14.47 -1.25 -0.99
C ASP A 5 -14.36 -0.51 0.34
N VAL A 6 -13.12 -0.44 0.84
CA VAL A 6 -12.78 0.21 2.10
C VAL A 6 -11.69 1.24 1.83
N TYR A 7 -11.97 2.49 2.18
CA TYR A 7 -11.01 3.59 2.15
C TYR A 7 -10.44 3.87 3.54
N ILE A 8 -9.18 4.29 3.62
CA ILE A 8 -8.59 4.85 4.84
C ILE A 8 -8.51 6.37 4.76
N SER A 9 -9.36 7.06 5.53
CA SER A 9 -9.29 8.51 5.72
C SER A 9 -8.20 8.84 6.74
N PHE A 10 -7.14 9.48 6.25
CA PHE A 10 -6.02 9.92 7.08
C PHE A 10 -5.66 11.39 6.90
N LEU A 11 -6.30 12.10 5.97
CA LEU A 11 -6.08 13.53 5.81
C LEU A 11 -7.16 14.29 6.60
N PRO A 12 -6.93 15.56 6.95
CA PRO A 12 -7.99 16.36 7.54
C PRO A 12 -9.10 16.61 6.52
N LEU A 13 -10.37 16.54 6.93
CA LEU A 13 -11.54 16.94 6.14
C LEU A 13 -11.47 18.40 5.62
N ALA A 14 -10.68 19.25 6.29
CA ALA A 14 -10.37 20.60 5.82
C ALA A 14 -9.63 20.62 4.47
N HIS A 15 -8.99 19.52 4.10
CA HIS A 15 -8.30 19.36 2.83
C HIS A 15 -9.28 18.82 1.78
N ILE A 16 -9.54 19.60 0.73
CA ILE A 16 -10.52 19.26 -0.32
C ILE A 16 -10.32 17.87 -0.94
N PHE A 17 -9.08 17.40 -1.05
CA PHE A 17 -8.76 16.07 -1.53
C PHE A 17 -9.46 14.96 -0.73
N ASP A 18 -9.39 15.00 0.60
CA ASP A 18 -9.97 13.93 1.42
C ASP A 18 -11.50 14.05 1.45
N ARG A 19 -12.00 15.27 1.54
CA ARG A 19 -13.44 15.54 1.47
C ARG A 19 -14.07 14.97 0.21
N VAL A 20 -13.46 15.18 -0.96
CA VAL A 20 -13.97 14.66 -2.23
C VAL A 20 -13.95 13.12 -2.25
N ILE A 21 -12.92 12.50 -1.68
CA ILE A 21 -12.82 11.04 -1.61
C ILE A 21 -13.88 10.47 -0.66
N GLU A 22 -14.02 11.02 0.53
CA GLU A 22 -15.04 10.58 1.50
C GLU A 22 -16.45 10.72 0.91
N GLU A 23 -16.79 11.87 0.33
CA GLU A 23 -18.07 12.08 -0.35
C GLU A 23 -18.30 11.06 -1.49
N TYR A 24 -17.25 10.74 -2.25
CA TYR A 24 -17.32 9.71 -3.29
C TYR A 24 -17.57 8.31 -2.72
N PHE A 25 -16.89 7.91 -1.63
CA PHE A 25 -17.11 6.61 -0.99
C PHE A 25 -18.50 6.50 -0.36
N ILE A 26 -18.98 7.57 0.29
CA ILE A 26 -20.34 7.65 0.83
C ILE A 26 -21.36 7.49 -0.32
N SER A 27 -21.15 8.14 -1.46
CA SER A 27 -22.04 8.01 -2.64
C SER A 27 -22.11 6.59 -3.22
N LYS A 28 -21.16 5.72 -2.86
CA LYS A 28 -21.07 4.32 -3.31
C LYS A 28 -21.48 3.32 -2.24
N SER A 29 -21.99 3.79 -1.10
CA SER A 29 -22.28 2.95 0.08
C SER A 29 -21.07 2.10 0.49
N ALA A 30 -19.86 2.62 0.26
CA ALA A 30 -18.60 1.97 0.60
C ALA A 30 -18.16 2.36 2.02
N SER A 31 -17.22 1.60 2.59
CA SER A 31 -16.77 1.82 3.97
C SER A 31 -15.58 2.78 4.04
N ILE A 32 -15.54 3.58 5.12
CA ILE A 32 -14.43 4.50 5.41
C ILE A 32 -13.92 4.17 6.81
N GLY A 33 -12.62 3.87 6.91
CA GLY A 33 -11.91 3.73 8.17
C GLY A 33 -11.10 4.99 8.48
N PHE A 34 -11.13 5.43 9.73
CA PHE A 34 -10.41 6.62 10.18
C PHE A 34 -9.14 6.22 10.91
N TRP A 35 -8.02 6.83 10.55
CA TRP A 35 -6.73 6.62 11.22
C TRP A 35 -6.71 7.20 12.65
N ARG A 36 -5.70 6.82 13.43
CA ARG A 36 -5.51 7.28 14.82
C ARG A 36 -5.01 8.72 14.98
N GLY A 37 -4.79 9.45 13.88
CA GLY A 37 -4.28 10.84 13.91
C GLY A 37 -2.76 10.99 14.01
N ASP A 38 -2.00 9.90 14.15
CA ASP A 38 -0.54 9.90 14.09
C ASP A 38 -0.03 9.18 12.84
N VAL A 39 0.72 9.90 11.99
CA VAL A 39 1.37 9.38 10.78
C VAL A 39 2.37 8.25 11.08
N LYS A 40 2.91 8.17 12.30
CA LYS A 40 3.77 7.05 12.71
C LYS A 40 2.99 5.73 12.79
N LEU A 41 1.72 5.82 13.16
CA LEU A 41 0.81 4.70 13.36
C LEU A 41 0.05 4.33 12.08
N LEU A 42 0.10 5.17 11.04
CA LEU A 42 -0.64 4.97 9.79
C LEU A 42 -0.36 3.61 9.12
N VAL A 43 0.88 3.11 9.15
CA VAL A 43 1.20 1.81 8.54
C VAL A 43 0.54 0.65 9.29
N GLU A 44 0.44 0.75 10.61
CA GLU A 44 -0.28 -0.22 11.42
C GLU A 44 -1.79 -0.13 11.17
N ASP A 45 -2.33 1.09 11.06
CA ASP A 45 -3.75 1.33 10.77
C ASP A 45 -4.15 0.73 9.41
N ILE A 46 -3.29 0.91 8.40
CA ILE A 46 -3.46 0.28 7.07
C ILE A 46 -3.43 -1.25 7.19
N GLY A 47 -2.51 -1.79 7.99
CA GLY A 47 -2.37 -3.23 8.21
C GLY A 47 -3.60 -3.87 8.87
N GLU A 48 -4.20 -3.15 9.82
CA GLU A 48 -5.40 -3.59 10.55
C GLU A 48 -6.67 -3.44 9.69
N LEU A 49 -6.86 -2.25 9.09
CA LEU A 49 -8.05 -1.94 8.30
C LEU A 49 -8.12 -2.70 6.98
N LYS A 50 -6.96 -3.01 6.38
CA LYS A 50 -6.84 -3.67 5.07
C LYS A 50 -7.63 -2.95 3.97
N PRO A 51 -7.37 -1.65 3.73
CA PRO A 51 -8.14 -0.86 2.79
C PRO A 51 -7.97 -1.40 1.37
N THR A 52 -9.06 -1.45 0.60
CA THR A 52 -9.00 -1.82 -0.82
C THR A 52 -8.55 -0.65 -1.70
N VAL A 53 -8.72 0.57 -1.19
CA VAL A 53 -8.32 1.81 -1.86
C VAL A 53 -7.50 2.66 -0.91
N PHE A 54 -6.33 3.07 -1.39
CA PHE A 54 -5.44 3.97 -0.68
C PHE A 54 -5.17 5.20 -1.55
N CYS A 55 -5.65 6.36 -1.11
CA CYS A 55 -5.39 7.64 -1.75
C CYS A 55 -4.42 8.43 -0.87
N GLY A 56 -3.33 8.95 -1.43
CA GLY A 56 -2.35 9.64 -0.60
C GLY A 56 -1.51 10.66 -1.35
N VAL A 57 -0.69 11.37 -0.58
CA VAL A 57 0.23 12.41 -1.05
C VAL A 57 1.66 11.89 -1.08
N PRO A 58 2.58 12.51 -1.86
CA PRO A 58 3.96 12.03 -2.01
C PRO A 58 4.67 11.70 -0.70
N ARG A 59 4.55 12.58 0.30
CA ARG A 59 5.15 12.40 1.64
C ARG A 59 4.76 11.10 2.34
N VAL A 60 3.55 10.61 2.12
CA VAL A 60 3.05 9.37 2.73
C VAL A 60 3.63 8.16 2.02
N PHE A 61 3.70 8.21 0.69
CA PHE A 61 4.39 7.18 -0.09
C PHE A 61 5.87 7.10 0.26
N ASP A 62 6.56 8.23 0.46
CA ASP A 62 7.95 8.27 0.90
C ASP A 62 8.12 7.62 2.28
N ARG A 63 7.19 7.89 3.20
CA ARG A 63 7.20 7.24 4.53
C ARG A 63 7.01 5.74 4.42
N ILE A 64 6.01 5.27 3.68
CA ILE A 64 5.77 3.85 3.46
C ILE A 64 7.01 3.21 2.84
N TYR A 65 7.60 3.84 1.82
CA TYR A 65 8.83 3.37 1.19
C TYR A 65 9.99 3.27 2.17
N SER A 66 10.20 4.30 3.00
CA SER A 66 11.26 4.30 4.02
C SER A 66 11.08 3.18 5.05
N GLY A 67 9.85 2.96 5.53
CA GLY A 67 9.52 1.90 6.48
C GLY A 67 9.70 0.50 5.88
N LEU A 68 9.31 0.31 4.61
CA LEU A 68 9.58 -0.93 3.88
C LEU A 68 11.08 -1.18 3.70
N ASN A 69 11.84 -0.16 3.30
CA ASN A 69 13.27 -0.27 3.09
C ASN A 69 14.02 -0.58 4.40
N GLN A 70 13.56 -0.03 5.53
CA GLN A 70 14.08 -0.36 6.85
C GLN A 70 13.82 -1.83 7.21
N LYS A 71 12.60 -2.33 6.99
CA LYS A 71 12.26 -3.75 7.21
C LYS A 71 13.09 -4.70 6.33
N ILE A 72 13.29 -4.33 5.05
CA ILE A 72 14.12 -5.13 4.12
C ILE A 72 15.58 -5.14 4.57
N SER A 73 16.09 -3.97 4.99
CA SER A 73 17.48 -3.81 5.44
C SER A 73 17.74 -4.55 6.76
N ALA A 74 16.74 -4.66 7.64
CA ALA A 74 16.81 -5.49 8.85
C ALA A 74 16.96 -7.00 8.55
N GLY A 75 16.50 -7.47 7.38
CA GLY A 75 16.69 -8.86 6.92
C GLY A 75 18.12 -9.18 6.46
N GLY A 76 19.03 -8.20 6.46
CA GLY A 76 20.43 -8.37 6.06
C GLY A 76 20.67 -8.25 4.55
N PHE A 77 21.94 -8.40 4.16
CA PHE A 77 22.41 -8.15 2.79
C PHE A 77 21.78 -9.08 1.75
N LEU A 78 21.59 -10.36 2.11
CA LEU A 78 20.98 -11.37 1.25
C LEU A 78 19.52 -11.03 0.93
N SER A 79 18.70 -10.71 1.96
CA SER A 79 17.30 -10.34 1.75
C SER A 79 17.15 -9.10 0.89
N LYS A 80 18.01 -8.10 1.06
CA LYS A 80 18.02 -6.90 0.21
C LYS A 80 18.32 -7.22 -1.25
N LYS A 81 19.36 -8.03 -1.52
CA LYS A 81 19.72 -8.45 -2.89
C LYS A 81 18.61 -9.25 -3.56
N VAL A 82 17.98 -10.17 -2.84
CA VAL A 82 16.84 -10.95 -3.36
C VAL A 82 15.66 -10.03 -3.66
N PHE A 83 15.35 -9.08 -2.78
CA PHE A 83 14.27 -8.12 -3.00
C PHE A 83 14.53 -7.24 -4.23
N GLU A 84 15.73 -6.68 -4.37
CA GLU A 84 16.11 -5.86 -5.53
C GLU A 84 16.03 -6.66 -6.84
N PHE A 85 16.47 -7.93 -6.84
CA PHE A 85 16.37 -8.80 -8.01
C PHE A 85 14.92 -9.09 -8.36
N ALA A 86 14.11 -9.49 -7.39
CA ALA A 86 12.67 -9.74 -7.55
C ALA A 86 11.94 -8.50 -8.08
N TYR A 87 12.27 -7.32 -7.54
CA TYR A 87 11.70 -6.04 -7.97
C TYR A 87 12.04 -5.71 -9.41
N LYS A 88 13.32 -5.81 -9.80
CA LYS A 88 13.75 -5.57 -11.20
C LYS A 88 13.11 -6.57 -12.16
N TYR A 89 13.00 -7.83 -11.76
CA TYR A 89 12.34 -8.87 -12.56
C TYR A 89 10.86 -8.54 -12.80
N LYS A 90 10.11 -8.24 -11.74
CA LYS A 90 8.68 -7.88 -11.83
C LYS A 90 8.48 -6.62 -12.66
N LEU A 91 9.30 -5.59 -12.45
CA LEU A 91 9.23 -4.33 -13.19
C LEU A 91 9.48 -4.53 -14.69
N ASN A 92 10.45 -5.37 -15.06
CA ASN A 92 10.74 -5.67 -16.46
C ASN A 92 9.56 -6.39 -17.14
N ASN A 93 8.92 -7.33 -16.45
CA ASN A 93 7.75 -8.02 -17.00
C ASN A 93 6.53 -7.09 -17.13
N MET A 94 6.31 -6.21 -16.14
CA MET A 94 5.26 -5.18 -16.23
C MET A 94 5.51 -4.21 -17.40
N ARG A 95 6.77 -3.80 -17.64
CA ARG A 95 7.14 -2.99 -18.81
C ARG A 95 6.89 -3.67 -20.14
N LYS A 96 6.92 -5.00 -20.18
CA LYS A 96 6.56 -5.82 -21.35
C LYS A 96 5.04 -6.01 -21.51
N GLY A 97 4.21 -5.35 -20.69
CA GLY A 97 2.75 -5.40 -20.77
C GLY A 97 2.11 -6.51 -19.94
N TRP A 98 2.87 -7.21 -19.09
CA TRP A 98 2.29 -8.24 -18.23
C TRP A 98 1.49 -7.60 -17.10
N LYS A 99 0.32 -8.15 -16.81
CA LYS A 99 -0.51 -7.72 -15.67
C LYS A 99 0.23 -7.95 -14.35
N HIS A 100 -0.06 -7.10 -13.36
CA HIS A 100 0.67 -7.07 -12.08
C HIS A 100 0.72 -8.43 -11.35
N ASP A 101 -0.39 -9.17 -11.39
CA ASP A 101 -0.59 -10.52 -10.84
C ASP A 101 0.22 -11.61 -11.55
N LYS A 102 0.51 -11.41 -12.85
CA LYS A 102 1.25 -12.37 -13.67
C LYS A 102 2.73 -12.03 -13.83
N ALA A 103 3.11 -10.80 -13.49
CA ALA A 103 4.46 -10.30 -13.72
C ALA A 103 5.54 -11.03 -12.92
N ALA A 104 5.23 -11.58 -11.74
CA ALA A 104 6.19 -12.34 -10.94
C ALA A 104 5.51 -13.26 -9.89
N PRO A 105 4.75 -14.30 -10.28
CA PRO A 105 3.91 -15.08 -9.36
C PRO A 105 4.69 -15.76 -8.22
N ILE A 106 5.92 -16.24 -8.50
CA ILE A 106 6.78 -16.88 -7.49
C ILE A 106 7.29 -15.84 -6.49
N PHE A 107 7.81 -14.72 -6.98
CA PHE A 107 8.30 -13.64 -6.11
C PHE A 107 7.17 -12.95 -5.35
N ASP A 108 5.96 -12.89 -5.92
CA ASP A 108 4.78 -12.36 -5.25
C ASP A 108 4.41 -13.17 -4.01
N LYS A 109 4.55 -14.49 -4.08
CA LYS A 109 4.25 -15.38 -2.95
C LYS A 109 5.36 -15.40 -1.90
N ILE A 110 6.63 -15.32 -2.31
CA ILE A 110 7.78 -15.53 -1.40
C ILE A 110 8.34 -14.20 -0.85
N VAL A 111 8.46 -13.19 -1.69
CA VAL A 111 9.15 -11.92 -1.38
C VAL A 111 8.14 -10.82 -1.10
N PHE A 112 7.20 -10.58 -2.02
CA PHE A 112 6.27 -9.46 -1.89
C PHE A 112 5.11 -9.73 -0.93
N SER A 113 4.81 -10.98 -0.60
CA SER A 113 3.76 -11.34 0.37
C SER A 113 3.98 -10.68 1.73
N LYS A 114 5.23 -10.65 2.23
CA LYS A 114 5.60 -9.97 3.49
C LYS A 114 5.39 -8.46 3.43
N VAL A 115 5.70 -7.85 2.29
CA VAL A 115 5.49 -6.41 2.06
C VAL A 115 4.00 -6.11 1.95
N LYS A 116 3.25 -6.95 1.22
CA LYS A 116 1.81 -6.83 1.02
C LYS A 116 1.05 -6.93 2.34
N GLN A 117 1.40 -7.91 3.18
CA GLN A 117 0.84 -8.05 4.53
C GLN A 117 1.05 -6.80 5.39
N GLY A 118 2.21 -6.17 5.29
CA GLY A 118 2.49 -4.92 6.01
C GLY A 118 1.70 -3.70 5.50
N LEU A 119 1.02 -3.81 4.37
CA LEU A 119 0.19 -2.77 3.75
C LEU A 119 -1.30 -3.16 3.67
N GLY A 120 -1.73 -4.12 4.48
CA GLY A 120 -3.15 -4.51 4.54
C GLY A 120 -3.54 -5.63 3.59
N GLY A 121 -2.61 -6.16 2.79
CA GLY A 121 -2.77 -7.44 2.09
C GLY A 121 -3.12 -7.39 0.62
#